data_AF-A0A0R2LL03-F1
#
_entry.id   AF-A0A0R2LL03-F1
#
_cell.length_a   1.000
_cell.length_b   1.000
_cell.length_c   1.000
_cell.angle_alpha   90.00
_cell.angle_beta   90.00
_cell.angle_gamma   90.00
#
_symmetry.space_group_name_H-M   'P 1'
#
loop_
_entity.id
_entity.type
_entity.pdbx_description
1 polymer ?
#
loop_
_entity_poly.entity_id
_entity_poly.type
_entity_poly.pdbx_seq_one_letter_code
_entity_poly.pdbx_strand_id
1 'polypeptide(L)' 'MRKKLRLLLILLWIVIIAIFIIAGLTSGWWSLTPIVAYNRPQGPFGWLFTITLVLSLIDFLYYHLISPNKK' A
#
# COMPACT_ATOMS: atom_id res chain seq x y z
N MET A 1 18.64 3.15 -7.32
CA MET A 1 17.26 3.61 -7.07
C MET A 1 16.36 2.50 -6.54
N ARG A 2 16.30 1.32 -7.19
CA ARG A 2 15.53 0.14 -6.74
C ARG A 2 15.60 -0.17 -5.25
N LYS A 3 16.81 -0.24 -4.66
CA LYS A 3 16.99 -0.53 -3.22
C LYS A 3 16.33 0.51 -2.31
N LYS A 4 16.44 1.80 -2.65
CA LYS A 4 15.82 2.91 -1.89
C LYS A 4 14.29 2.88 -2.01
N LEU A 5 13.78 2.67 -3.22
CA LEU A 5 12.34 2.56 -3.48
C LEU A 5 11.75 1.35 -2.74
N ARG A 6 12.43 0.20 -2.75
CA ARG A 6 12.01 -1.00 -2.01
C ARG A 6 11.97 -0.76 -0.50
N LEU A 7 12.99 -0.11 0.07
CA LEU A 7 13.00 0.28 1.48
C LEU A 7 11.83 1.20 1.82
N LEU A 8 11.56 2.21 0.97
CA LEU A 8 10.43 3.11 1.14
C LEU A 8 9.09 2.36 1.11
N LEU A 9 8.90 1.46 0.14
CA LEU A 9 7.68 0.64 0.04
C LEU A 9 7.49 -0.24 1.27
N ILE A 10 8.55 -0.87 1.79
CA ILE A 10 8.48 -1.65 3.04
C ILE A 10 8.01 -0.77 4.21
N LEU A 11 8.60 0.41 4.36
CA LEU A 11 8.20 1.35 5.42
C LEU A 11 6.74 1.80 5.27
N LEU A 12 6.29 2.10 4.05
CA LEU A 12 4.90 2.47 3.76
C LEU A 12 3.93 1.34 4.13
N TRP A 13 4.27 0.09 3.80
CA TRP A 13 3.46 -1.07 4.16
C TRP A 13 3.38 -1.27 5.68
N ILE A 14 4.49 -1.07 6.41
CA ILE A 14 4.48 -1.12 7.88
C ILE A 14 3.53 -0.06 8.46
N VAL A 15 3.60 1.17 7.94
CA VAL A 15 2.72 2.27 8.38
C VAL A 15 1.25 1.97 8.06
N ILE A 16 0.95 1.45 6.87
CA ILE A 16 -0.40 1.04 6.47
C ILE A 16 -0.95 -0.01 7.44
N ILE A 17 -0.17 -1.04 7.77
CA ILE A 17 -0.60 -2.11 8.68
C ILE A 17 -0.90 -1.52 10.07
N ALA A 18 -0.03 -0.66 10.58
CA ALA A 18 -0.24 0.00 11.87
C ALA A 18 -1.53 0.83 11.87
N ILE A 19 -1.75 1.67 10.85
CA ILE A 19 -2.97 2.48 10.72
C ILE A 19 -4.20 1.60 10.58
N PHE A 20 -4.13 0.51 9.81
CA PHE A 20 -5.24 -0.43 9.62
C PHE A 20 -5.68 -1.05 10.95
N ILE A 21 -4.72 -1.52 11.75
CA ILE A 21 -5.00 -2.10 13.08
C ILE A 21 -5.59 -1.04 14.01
N ILE A 22 -4.97 0.16 14.09
CA ILE A 22 -5.45 1.24 14.95
C ILE A 22 -6.86 1.67 14.54
N ALA A 23 -7.15 1.82 13.25
CA ALA A 23 -8.46 2.20 12.74
C ALA A 23 -9.52 1.13 13.07
N GLY A 24 -9.17 -0.15 12.92
CA GLY A 24 -10.04 -1.27 13.29
C GLY A 24 -10.37 -1.29 14.80
N LEU A 25 -9.39 -1.01 15.65
CA LEU A 25 -9.56 -0.97 17.11
C LEU A 25 -10.30 0.27 17.62
N THR A 26 -10.11 1.43 16.98
CA THR A 26 -10.69 2.72 17.43
C THR A 26 -12.06 3.00 16.82
N SER A 27 -12.23 2.73 15.53
CA SER A 27 -13.41 3.11 14.75
C SER A 27 -14.30 1.92 14.40
N GLY A 28 -13.89 0.72 14.80
CA GLY A 28 -14.53 -0.56 14.46
C GLY A 28 -14.20 -1.01 13.03
N TRP A 29 -14.10 -2.33 12.83
CA TRP A 29 -13.76 -2.94 11.55
C TRP A 29 -14.73 -2.60 10.40
N TRP A 30 -15.98 -2.23 10.73
CA TRP A 30 -16.98 -1.77 9.76
C TRP A 30 -16.62 -0.44 9.08
N SER A 31 -15.79 0.39 9.72
CA SER A 31 -15.30 1.63 9.10
C SER A 31 -14.37 1.37 7.90
N LEU A 32 -13.78 0.17 7.81
CA LEU A 32 -12.84 -0.23 6.76
C LEU A 32 -13.51 -0.96 5.60
N THR A 33 -14.80 -1.32 5.73
CA THR A 33 -15.56 -2.08 4.74
C THR A 33 -15.64 -1.40 3.36
N PRO A 34 -15.79 -0.06 3.23
CA PRO A 34 -15.77 0.61 1.92
C PRO A 34 -14.50 0.31 1.11
N ILE A 35 -13.36 0.21 1.81
CA ILE A 35 -12.05 0.00 1.20
C ILE A 35 -11.86 -1.47 0.86
N VAL A 36 -12.19 -2.37 1.80
CA VAL A 36 -11.92 -3.82 1.66
C VAL A 36 -12.96 -4.53 0.79
N ALA A 37 -14.24 -4.25 0.97
CA ALA A 37 -15.32 -5.00 0.31
C ALA A 37 -15.74 -4.38 -1.03
N TYR A 38 -15.65 -3.06 -1.15
CA TYR A 38 -16.15 -2.34 -2.33
C TYR A 38 -15.04 -1.73 -3.19
N ASN A 39 -13.76 -1.93 -2.82
CA ASN A 39 -12.60 -1.36 -3.51
C ASN A 39 -12.70 0.16 -3.73
N ARG A 40 -13.34 0.87 -2.78
CA ARG A 40 -13.49 2.32 -2.84
C ARG A 40 -12.46 2.97 -1.92
N PRO A 41 -11.40 3.61 -2.47
CA PRO A 41 -10.49 4.39 -1.64
C PRO A 41 -11.26 5.57 -1.03
N GLN A 42 -11.54 5.46 0.27
CA GLN A 42 -12.20 6.48 1.06
C GLN A 42 -11.36 6.85 2.27
N GLY A 43 -11.37 8.14 2.59
CA GLY A 43 -10.59 8.70 3.68
C GLY A 43 -9.07 8.57 3.50
N PRO A 44 -8.29 9.04 4.49
CA PRO A 44 -6.83 9.06 4.41
C PRO A 44 -6.22 7.65 4.25
N PHE A 45 -6.75 6.66 4.98
CA PHE A 45 -6.26 5.29 4.93
C PHE A 45 -6.47 4.65 3.55
N GLY A 46 -7.67 4.77 2.96
CA GLY A 46 -7.97 4.19 1.66
C GLY A 46 -7.07 4.73 0.54
N TRP A 47 -6.87 6.06 0.50
CA TRP A 47 -5.99 6.67 -0.48
C TRP A 47 -4.52 6.30 -0.28
N LEU A 48 -4.03 6.29 0.98
CA LEU A 48 -2.67 5.88 1.30
C LEU A 48 -2.39 4.43 0.87
N PHE A 49 -3.34 3.53 1.14
CA PHE A 49 -3.28 2.14 0.70
C PHE A 49 -3.22 2.03 -0.82
N THR A 50 -4.14 2.70 -1.54
CA THR A 50 -4.19 2.64 -3.01
C THR A 50 -2.91 3.17 -3.65
N ILE A 51 -2.37 4.31 -3.20
CA ILE A 51 -1.11 4.86 -3.72
C ILE A 51 0.03 3.87 -3.51
N THR A 52 0.14 3.31 -2.30
CA THR A 52 1.21 2.36 -1.97
C THR A 52 1.12 1.07 -2.80
N LEU A 53 -0.10 0.59 -3.04
CA LEU A 53 -0.36 -0.57 -3.88
C LEU A 53 0.02 -0.29 -5.34
N VAL A 54 -0.38 0.86 -5.90
CA VAL A 54 -0.01 1.28 -7.26
C VAL A 54 1.51 1.41 -7.40
N LEU A 55 2.19 2.04 -6.45
CA LEU A 55 3.65 2.15 -6.47
C LEU A 55 4.34 0.79 -6.37
N SER A 56 3.79 -0.13 -5.58
CA SER A 56 4.28 -1.52 -5.49
C SER A 56 4.12 -2.24 -6.84
N LEU A 57 2.99 -2.02 -7.53
CA LEU A 57 2.74 -2.59 -8.85
C LEU A 57 3.72 -2.05 -9.90
N ILE A 58 3.97 -0.74 -9.89
CA ILE A 58 4.91 -0.08 -10.79
C ILE A 58 6.34 -0.59 -10.55
N ASP A 59 6.79 -0.68 -9.29
CA ASP A 59 8.11 -1.25 -8.96
C ASP A 59 8.23 -2.68 -9.48
N PHE A 60 7.19 -3.50 -9.28
CA PHE A 60 7.18 -4.88 -9.76
C PHE A 60 7.26 -4.95 -11.28
N LEU A 61 6.36 -4.26 -11.99
CA LEU A 61 6.30 -4.27 -13.46
C LEU A 61 7.61 -3.77 -14.07
N TYR A 62 8.15 -2.67 -13.56
CA TYR A 62 9.37 -2.08 -14.11
C TYR A 62 10.59 -2.99 -13.88
N TYR A 63 10.79 -3.50 -12.66
CA TYR A 63 12.00 -4.24 -12.32
C TYR A 63 11.93 -5.75 -12.52
N HIS A 64 10.76 -6.34 -12.75
CA HIS A 64 10.62 -7.77 -13.02
C HIS A 64 10.11 -8.07 -14.42
N LEU A 65 9.27 -7.21 -15.00
CA LEU A 65 8.70 -7.44 -16.32
C LEU A 65 9.49 -6.72 -17.42
N ILE A 66 9.76 -5.42 -17.24
CA ILE A 66 10.35 -4.58 -18.30
C ILE A 66 11.89 -4.66 -18.30
N SER A 67 12.51 -4.58 -17.12
CA SER A 67 13.98 -4.48 -17.01
C SER A 67 14.56 -5.41 -15.92
N PRO A 68 14.39 -6.74 -16.04
CA PRO A 68 14.77 -7.71 -15.01
C PRO A 68 16.28 -7.73 -14.67
N ASN A 69 17.15 -7.41 -15.64
CA ASN A 69 18.61 -7.56 -15.50
C ASN A 69 19.38 -6.32 -15.04
N LYS A 70 18.69 -5.22 -14.69
CA LYS A 70 19.35 -4.07 -14.04
C LYS A 70 19.46 -4.34 -12.53
N LYS A 71 20.45 -5.14 -12.16
CA LYS A 71 20.85 -5.36 -10.75
C LYS A 71 21.67 -4.19 -10.22
#